data_AF-A0A2X3KGL1-F1
#
_entry.id   AF-A0A2X3KGL1-F1
#
_cell.length_a   1.000
_cell.length_b   1.000
_cell.length_c   1.000
_cell.angle_alpha   90.00
_cell.angle_beta   90.00
_cell.angle_gamma   90.00
#
_symmetry.space_group_name_H-M   'P 1'
#
loop_
_entity.id
_entity.type
_entity.pdbx_description
1 polymer ?
#
loop_
_entity_poly.entity_id
_entity_poly.type
_entity_poly.pdbx_seq_one_letter_code
_entity_poly.pdbx_strand_id
1 'polypeptide(L)' 'MREDEGLADRATFVVDPQGIIQAIEVTAEGIGRDASDLLRKIKAAQYVASHPGEVCPG' A
#
# COMPACT_ATOMS: atom_id res chain seq x y z
N MET A 1 -3.36 12.12 -13.50
CA MET A 1 -3.62 13.14 -12.48
C MET A 1 -4.49 14.20 -13.13
N ARG A 2 -5.73 14.37 -12.69
CA ARG A 2 -6.62 15.43 -13.19
C ARG A 2 -6.69 16.50 -12.11
N GLU A 3 -5.92 17.56 -12.29
CA GLU A 3 -5.69 18.57 -11.23
C GLU A 3 -6.94 19.40 -10.89
N ASP A 4 -8.02 19.31 -11.69
CA ASP A 4 -9.18 20.23 -11.61
C ASP A 4 -10.56 19.55 -11.45
N GLU A 5 -10.65 18.23 -11.26
CA GLU A 5 -11.95 17.55 -11.13
C GLU A 5 -12.45 17.43 -9.67
N GLY A 6 -11.63 17.76 -8.67
CA GLY A 6 -12.01 17.64 -7.25
C GLY A 6 -12.29 16.21 -6.78
N LEU A 7 -11.95 15.20 -7.59
CA LEU A 7 -12.14 13.78 -7.29
C LEU A 7 -10.85 13.18 -6.73
N ALA A 8 -10.99 12.38 -5.68
CA ALA A 8 -9.87 11.63 -5.12
C ALA A 8 -9.46 10.50 -6.08
N ASP A 9 -8.15 10.33 -6.28
CA ASP A 9 -7.60 9.19 -7.02
C ASP A 9 -7.83 7.87 -6.27
N ARG A 10 -7.93 6.77 -7.01
CA ARG A 10 -8.07 5.42 -6.44
C ARG A 10 -6.74 4.93 -5.88
N ALA A 11 -6.52 5.23 -4.59
CA ALA A 11 -5.33 4.82 -3.86
C ALA A 11 -5.64 3.82 -2.72
N THR A 12 -4.69 2.94 -2.45
CA THR A 12 -4.63 2.10 -1.25
C THR A 12 -3.43 2.50 -0.42
N PHE A 13 -3.65 2.74 0.87
CA PHE A 13 -2.59 3.05 1.83
C PHE A 13 -2.52 1.92 2.87
N VAL A 14 -1.31 1.41 3.11
CA VAL A 14 -1.03 0.53 4.25
C VAL A 14 -0.35 1.39 5.31
N VAL A 15 -1.01 1.53 6.46
CA VAL A 15 -0.54 2.33 7.59
C VAL A 15 -0.27 1.40 8.76
N ASP A 16 0.88 1.58 9.41
CA ASP A 16 1.25 0.78 10.58
C ASP A 16 0.60 1.30 11.87
N PRO A 17 0.72 0.57 13.01
CA PRO A 17 0.18 1.02 14.28
C PRO A 17 0.78 2.33 14.82
N GLN A 18 1.93 2.78 14.31
CA GLN A 18 2.56 4.06 14.65
C GLN A 18 2.02 5.21 13.81
N GLY A 19 1.12 4.93 12.85
CA GLY A 19 0.55 5.92 11.95
C GLY A 19 1.43 6.24 10.75
N ILE A 20 2.49 5.47 10.49
CA ILE A 20 3.40 5.68 9.36
C ILE A 20 2.91 4.89 8.15
N ILE A 21 2.93 5.55 6.99
CA ILE A 21 2.56 4.91 5.71
C ILE A 21 3.72 4.01 5.27
N GLN A 22 3.45 2.71 5.18
CA GLN A 22 4.42 1.68 4.78
C GLN A 22 4.30 1.28 3.31
N ALA A 23 3.13 1.43 2.70
CA ALA A 23 2.93 1.20 1.27
C ALA A 23 1.83 2.11 0.70
N ILE A 24 2.01 2.51 -0.54
CA ILE A 24 1.04 3.27 -1.34
C ILE A 24 0.89 2.57 -2.68
N GLU A 25 -0.35 2.35 -3.09
CA GLU A 25 -0.68 1.86 -4.42
C GLU A 25 -1.71 2.80 -5.03
N VAL A 26 -1.36 3.43 -6.15
CA VAL A 26 -2.26 4.32 -6.89
C VAL A 26 -2.58 3.67 -8.22
N THR A 27 -3.86 3.54 -8.53
CA THR A 27 -4.31 2.90 -9.77
C THR A 27 -5.17 3.87 -10.56
N ALA A 28 -5.01 3.89 -11.88
CA ALA A 28 -5.86 4.69 -12.75
C ALA A 28 -7.31 4.18 -12.74
N GLU A 29 -8.23 5.06 -13.12
CA GLU A 29 -9.64 4.72 -13.31
C GLU A 29 -9.82 3.55 -14.30
N GLY A 30 -10.75 2.66 -14.00
CA GLY A 30 -11.02 1.46 -14.81
C GLY A 30 -10.05 0.30 -14.65
N ILE A 31 -8.91 0.47 -13.95
CA ILE A 31 -7.98 -0.63 -13.64
C ILE A 31 -8.30 -1.20 -12.25
N GLY A 32 -8.44 -2.52 -12.16
CA GLY A 32 -8.68 -3.23 -10.90
C GLY A 32 -7.43 -3.28 -10.01
N ARG A 33 -7.64 -3.40 -8.70
CA ARG A 33 -6.57 -3.66 -7.72
C ARG A 33 -6.61 -5.13 -7.34
N ASP A 34 -5.45 -5.72 -7.06
CA ASP A 34 -5.37 -7.11 -6.60
C ASP A 34 -5.32 -7.16 -5.06
N ALA A 35 -6.37 -7.69 -4.46
CA ALA A 35 -6.45 -7.89 -3.01
C ALA A 35 -5.38 -8.88 -2.50
N SER A 36 -4.95 -9.82 -3.34
CA SER A 36 -3.92 -10.82 -2.99
C SER A 36 -2.56 -10.15 -2.85
N ASP A 37 -2.22 -9.22 -3.74
CA ASP A 37 -0.99 -8.45 -3.66
C ASP A 37 -0.99 -7.50 -2.46
N LEU A 38 -2.13 -6.89 -2.16
CA LEU A 38 -2.31 -6.10 -0.93
C LEU A 38 -2.07 -6.94 0.32
N LEU A 39 -2.65 -8.14 0.40
CA LEU A 39 -2.42 -9.06 1.53
C LEU A 39 -0.96 -9.49 1.65
N ARG A 40 -0.26 -9.68 0.53
CA ARG A 40 1.18 -9.99 0.51
C ARG A 40 1.99 -8.83 1.10
N LYS A 41 1.73 -7.59 0.67
CA LYS A 41 2.36 -6.37 1.21
C LYS A 41 2.13 -6.22 2.72
N ILE A 42 0.91 -6.46 3.20
CA ILE A 42 0.59 -6.41 4.63
C ILE A 42 1.40 -7.43 5.43
N LYS A 43 1.48 -8.69 4.96
CA LYS A 43 2.27 -9.74 5.63
C LYS A 43 3.75 -9.40 5.66
N ALA A 44 4.30 -8.90 4.56
CA ALA A 44 5.69 -8.45 4.49
C ALA A 44 5.97 -7.31 5.48
N ALA A 45 5.07 -6.32 5.57
CA ALA A 45 5.19 -5.21 6.50
C ALA A 45 5.17 -5.70 7.97
N GLN A 46 4.27 -6.64 8.31
CA GLN A 46 4.23 -7.26 9.64
C GLN A 46 5.50 -8.06 9.96
N TYR A 47 6.06 -8.77 8.97
CA TYR A 47 7.28 -9.54 9.14
C TYR A 47 8.48 -8.63 9.45
N VAL A 48 8.70 -7.59 8.64
CA VAL A 48 9.80 -6.62 8.85
C VAL A 48 9.63 -5.87 10.17
N ALA A 49 8.41 -5.50 10.55
CA ALA A 49 8.14 -4.85 11.83
C ALA A 49 8.48 -5.74 13.04
N SER A 50 8.36 -7.06 12.91
CA SER A 50 8.69 -8.03 13.97
C SER A 50 10.13 -8.54 13.93
N HIS A 51 10.85 -8.33 12.82
CA HIS A 51 12.24 -8.77 12.61
C HIS A 51 13.10 -7.57 12.15
N PRO A 52 13.51 -6.68 13.09
CA PRO A 52 14.24 -5.47 12.75
C PRO A 52 15.55 -5.77 12.02
N GLY A 53 15.74 -5.17 10.84
CA GLY A 53 16.96 -5.33 10.02
C GLY A 53 16.84 -6.38 8.90
N GLU A 54 15.75 -7.15 8.85
CA GLU A 54 15.46 -8.02 7.72
C GLU A 54 14.65 -7.30 6.63
N VAL A 55 14.86 -7.72 5.37
CA VAL A 55 14.03 -7.30 4.24
C VAL A 55 13.28 -8.51 3.72
N CYS A 56 11.98 -8.35 3.48
CA CYS A 56 11.18 -9.42 2.88
C CYS A 56 11.38 -9.39 1.35
N PRO A 57 11.90 -10.45 0.71
CA PRO A 57 11.94 -10.52 -0.75
C PRO A 57 10.50 -10.57 -1.29
N GLY A 58 10.27 -9.84 -2.39
CA GLY A 58 8.96 -9.64 -3.01
C GLY A 58 8.39 -10.88 -3.68
#